data_AF-A0A182K4M5-F1
#
_entry.id   AF-A0A182K4M5-F1
#
_cell.length_a   1.000
_cell.length_b   1.000
_cell.length_c   1.000
_cell.angle_alpha   90.00
_cell.angle_beta   90.00
_cell.angle_gamma   90.00
#
_symmetry.space_group_name_H-M   'P 1'
#
loop_
_entity.id
_entity.type
_entity.pdbx_description
1 polymer ?
#
loop_
_entity_poly.entity_id
_entity_poly.type
_entity_poly.pdbx_seq_one_letter_code
_entity_poly.pdbx_strand_id
1 'polypeptide(L)' 'MMHVGRVTLLFNLHVETLILEINSEVALFRDLLIHVGQSRDCPELREKIRKLRRSCVEACKHTAALILPQIRT' A
#
# COMPACT_ATOMS: atom_id res chain seq x y z
N MET A 1 -33.42 5.12 2.90
CA MET A 1 -32.47 4.15 3.49
C MET A 1 -31.65 3.36 2.46
N MET A 2 -32.11 3.11 1.22
CA MET A 2 -31.37 2.31 0.22
C MET A 2 -30.09 2.99 -0.34
N HIS A 3 -30.04 4.32 -0.41
CA HIS A 3 -28.87 5.05 -0.95
C HIS A 3 -27.64 5.01 -0.04
N VAL A 4 -27.83 5.01 1.29
CA VAL A 4 -26.72 5.02 2.26
C VAL A 4 -25.96 3.69 2.23
N GLY A 5 -26.68 2.56 2.17
CA GLY A 5 -26.06 1.23 2.10
C GLY A 5 -25.21 1.01 0.85
N ARG A 6 -25.61 1.57 -0.30
CA ARG A 6 -24.83 1.47 -1.56
C ARG A 6 -23.52 2.25 -1.49
N VAL A 7 -23.54 3.44 -0.88
CA VAL A 7 -22.34 4.28 -0.71
C VAL A 7 -21.35 3.61 0.24
N THR A 8 -21.83 3.04 1.35
CA THR A 8 -21.00 2.28 2.29
C THR A 8 -20.37 1.05 1.63
N LEU A 9 -21.10 0.31 0.80
CA LEU A 9 -20.55 -0.84 0.08
C LEU A 9 -19.41 -0.43 -0.88
N LEU A 10 -19.62 0.63 -1.67
CA LEU A 10 -18.61 1.15 -2.60
C LEU A 10 -17.36 1.64 -1.88
N PHE A 11 -17.52 2.32 -0.74
CA PHE A 11 -16.40 2.74 0.10
C PHE A 11 -15.60 1.54 0.62
N ASN A 12 -16.26 0.50 1.12
CA ASN A 12 -15.58 -0.70 1.61
C ASN A 12 -14.80 -1.43 0.51
N LEU A 13 -15.40 -1.60 -0.68
CA LEU A 13 -14.72 -2.20 -1.84
C LEU A 13 -13.49 -1.38 -2.27
N HIS A 14 -13.61 -0.05 -2.22
CA HIS A 14 -12.49 0.84 -2.53
C HIS A 14 -11.36 0.69 -1.52
N VAL A 15 -11.69 0.67 -0.22
CA VAL A 15 -10.71 0.46 0.86
C VAL A 15 -10.03 -0.91 0.74
N GLU A 16 -10.79 -1.97 0.46
CA GLU A 16 -10.24 -3.31 0.24
C GLU A 16 -9.23 -3.33 -0.92
N THR A 17 -9.59 -2.68 -2.03
CA THR A 17 -8.69 -2.53 -3.19
C THR A 17 -7.38 -1.83 -2.80
N LEU A 18 -7.46 -0.71 -2.08
CA LEU A 18 -6.26 0.03 -1.63
C LEU A 18 -5.38 -0.80 -0.70
N ILE A 19 -5.97 -1.62 0.19
CA ILE A 19 -5.23 -2.51 1.09
C ILE A 19 -4.52 -3.61 0.29
N LEU A 20 -5.18 -4.20 -0.70
CA LEU A 20 -4.58 -5.21 -1.58
C LEU A 20 -3.40 -4.66 -2.38
N GLU A 21 -3.51 -3.42 -2.86
CA GLU A 21 -2.42 -2.72 -3.54
C GLU A 21 -1.22 -2.52 -2.62
N ILE A 22 -1.43 -1.99 -1.40
CA ILE A 22 -0.36 -1.84 -0.40
C ILE A 22 0.32 -3.19 -0.10
N ASN A 23 -0.46 -4.25 0.10
CA ASN A 23 0.07 -5.57 0.38
C ASN A 23 0.94 -6.09 -0.78
N SER A 24 0.53 -5.82 -2.01
CA SER A 24 1.29 -6.19 -3.22
C SER A 24 2.60 -5.41 -3.32
N GLU A 25 2.58 -4.10 -3.06
CA GLU A 25 3.79 -3.27 -3.02
C GLU A 25 4.76 -3.74 -1.93
N VAL A 26 4.26 -4.07 -0.74
CA VAL A 26 5.07 -4.56 0.38
C VAL A 26 5.65 -5.97 0.10
N ALA A 27 4.91 -6.85 -0.58
CA ALA A 27 5.43 -8.13 -1.03
C ALA A 27 6.61 -7.92 -2.00
N LEU A 28 6.43 -7.09 -3.04
CA LEU A 28 7.49 -6.76 -3.97
C LEU A 28 8.70 -6.11 -3.27
N PHE A 29 8.46 -5.23 -2.29
CA PHE A 29 9.52 -4.59 -1.53
C PHE A 29 10.37 -5.62 -0.77
N ARG A 30 9.73 -6.61 -0.14
CA ARG A 30 10.42 -7.71 0.53
C ARG A 30 11.25 -8.54 -0.45
N ASP A 31 10.70 -8.87 -1.62
CA ASP A 31 11.44 -9.64 -2.64
C ASP A 31 12.68 -8.90 -3.12
N LEU A 32 12.60 -7.58 -3.31
CA LEU A 32 13.76 -6.78 -3.70
C LEU A 32 14.82 -6.70 -2.59
N LEU A 33 14.41 -6.67 -1.31
CA LEU A 33 15.33 -6.62 -0.19
C LEU A 33 16.18 -7.89 -0.04
N ILE A 34 15.68 -9.06 -0.48
CA ILE A 34 16.43 -10.33 -0.47
C ILE A 34 17.73 -10.19 -1.28
N HIS A 35 17.74 -9.38 -2.33
CA HIS A 35 18.89 -9.19 -3.19
C HIS A 35 19.95 -8.22 -2.65
N VAL A 36 19.69 -7.53 -1.54
CA VAL A 36 20.67 -6.65 -0.90
C VAL A 36 21.80 -7.48 -0.29
N GLY A 37 23.06 -7.09 -0.56
CA GLY A 37 24.24 -7.84 -0.17
C GLY A 37 24.50 -9.11 -1.00
N GLN A 38 23.68 -9.39 -2.02
CA GLN A 38 23.91 -10.47 -2.98
C GLN A 38 24.60 -9.94 -4.25
N SER A 39 24.95 -10.84 -5.18
CA SER A 39 25.58 -10.47 -6.47
C SER A 39 24.76 -9.50 -7.32
N ARG A 40 23.46 -9.38 -7.08
CA ARG A 40 22.53 -8.47 -7.75
C ARG A 40 22.41 -7.10 -7.08
N ASP A 41 23.12 -6.85 -5.99
CA ASP A 41 23.10 -5.58 -5.28
C ASP A 41 23.85 -4.50 -6.06
N CYS A 42 23.11 -3.64 -6.76
CA CYS A 42 23.64 -2.57 -7.57
C CYS A 42 22.88 -1.24 -7.34
N PRO A 43 23.43 -0.09 -7.78
CA PRO A 43 22.79 1.22 -7.58
C PRO A 43 21.35 1.29 -8.09
N GLU A 44 21.05 0.64 -9.21
CA GLU A 44 19.74 0.62 -9.85
C GLU A 44 18.72 -0.14 -8.99
N LEU A 45 19.09 -1.31 -8.47
CA LEU A 45 18.27 -2.07 -7.53
C LEU A 45 18.02 -1.27 -6.25
N ARG A 46 19.08 -0.67 -5.68
CA ARG A 46 18.99 0.17 -4.48
C ARG A 46 18.03 1.34 -4.71
N GLU A 47 18.06 1.97 -5.88
CA GLU A 47 17.13 3.06 -6.20
C GLU A 47 15.70 2.57 -6.40
N LYS A 48 15.50 1.40 -7.02
CA LYS A 48 14.18 0.76 -7.10
C LYS A 48 13.59 0.49 -5.72
N ILE A 49 14.40 -0.05 -4.80
CA ILE A 49 14.03 -0.28 -3.39
C ILE A 49 13.64 1.05 -2.72
N ARG A 50 14.42 2.11 -2.89
CA ARG A 50 14.12 3.43 -2.31
C ARG A 50 12.81 4.03 -2.84
N LYS A 51 12.58 3.93 -4.16
CA LYS A 51 11.35 4.40 -4.81
C LYS A 51 10.14 3.63 -4.30
N LEU A 52 10.20 2.31 -4.30
CA LEU A 52 9.09 1.46 -3.83
C LEU A 52 8.78 1.73 -2.35
N ARG A 53 9.80 1.85 -1.50
CA ARG A 53 9.60 2.22 -0.08
C ARG A 53 8.83 3.53 0.07
N ARG A 54 9.17 4.56 -0.72
CA ARG A 54 8.44 5.84 -0.70
C ARG A 54 6.99 5.65 -1.15
N SER A 55 6.75 4.88 -2.22
CA SER A 55 5.40 4.54 -2.71
C SER A 55 4.55 3.91 -1.60
N CYS A 56 5.07 2.85 -0.95
CA CYS A 56 4.36 2.16 0.13
C CYS A 56 3.95 3.12 1.26
N VAL A 57 4.87 4.02 1.67
CA VAL A 57 4.61 4.96 2.75
C VAL A 57 3.52 5.97 2.36
N GLU A 58 3.57 6.51 1.15
CA GLU A 58 2.56 7.46 0.68
C GLU A 58 1.19 6.78 0.51
N ALA A 59 1.16 5.57 -0.05
CA ALA A 59 -0.06 4.76 -0.15
C ALA A 59 -0.66 4.46 1.24
N CYS A 60 0.17 4.09 2.22
CA CYS A 60 -0.28 3.87 3.60
C CYS A 60 -0.85 5.14 4.23
N LYS A 61 -0.19 6.30 4.08
CA LYS A 61 -0.68 7.58 4.61
C LYS A 61 -2.03 7.96 3.99
N HIS A 62 -2.13 7.84 2.66
CA HIS A 62 -3.35 8.13 1.92
C HIS A 62 -4.50 7.23 2.41
N THR A 63 -4.28 5.92 2.46
CA THR A 63 -5.29 4.95 2.91
C THR A 63 -5.66 5.14 4.38
N ALA A 64 -4.70 5.46 5.25
CA ALA A 64 -4.98 5.80 6.65
C ALA A 64 -5.84 7.06 6.78
N ALA A 65 -5.61 8.09 5.97
CA ALA A 65 -6.44 9.30 5.98
C ALA A 65 -7.90 9.03 5.57
N LEU A 66 -8.15 7.98 4.77
CA LEU A 66 -9.50 7.54 4.40
C LEU A 66 -10.16 6.67 5.49
N ILE A 67 -9.41 5.76 6.10
CA ILE A 67 -9.93 4.77 7.06
C ILE A 67 -10.07 5.34 8.46
N LEU A 68 -9.05 6.04 8.98
CA LEU A 68 -9.01 6.47 10.39
C LEU A 68 -10.24 7.30 10.81
N PRO A 69 -10.76 8.24 10.00
CA PRO A 69 -11.97 8.99 10.38
C PRO A 69 -13.24 8.12 10.53
N GLN A 70 -13.25 6.92 9.94
CA GLN A 70 -14.38 5.98 10.01
C GLN A 70 -14.27 5.04 11.22
N ILE A 71 -13.08 4.89 11.80
CA ILE A 71 -12.87 4.11 13.01
C ILE A 71 -13.34 4.95 14.20
N ARG A 72 -14.54 4.67 14.70
CA ARG A 72 -15.00 5.21 15.99
C ARG A 72 -14.24 4.51 17.11
N THR A 73 -13.58 5.28 17.96
CA THR A 73 -13.04 4.83 19.26
C THR A 73 -14.03 5.15 20.37
#